data_AF-A0A8B8A774-F1
#
_entry.id   AF-A0A8B8A774-F1
#
_cell.length_a   1.000
_cell.length_b   1.000
_cell.length_c   1.000
_cell.angle_alpha   90.00
_cell.angle_beta   90.00
_cell.angle_gamma   90.00
#
_symmetry.space_group_name_H-M   'P 1'
#
loop_
_entity.id
_entity.type
_entity.pdbx_description
1 polymer ?
#
loop_
_entity_poly.entity_id
_entity_poly.type
_entity_poly.pdbx_seq_one_letter_code
_entity_poly.pdbx_strand_id
1 'polypeptide(L)'
;MNNIKAVFVNGTTSEGKSLTKKERKKVAEKWILTSSGRLKIVVNVGGLNDRESIDLTKHAADARADAIASLPSLFFKPNSIDVVR
;
A
#
# COMPACT_ATOMS: atom_id res chain seq x y z
N MET A 1 -24.12 2.25 2.86
CA MET A 1 -22.71 2.58 3.19
C MET A 1 -22.65 4.01 3.67
N ASN A 2 -22.04 4.25 4.83
CA ASN A 2 -22.09 5.51 5.59
C ASN A 2 -21.27 6.65 4.96
N ASN A 3 -21.52 6.97 3.69
CA ASN A 3 -20.82 8.02 2.93
C ASN A 3 -19.28 7.86 2.82
N ILE A 4 -18.75 6.65 3.01
CA ILE A 4 -17.33 6.33 2.82
C ILE A 4 -16.98 6.42 1.33
N LYS A 5 -15.88 7.13 0.99
CA LYS A 5 -15.43 7.36 -0.40
C LYS A 5 -14.22 6.54 -0.81
N ALA A 6 -13.36 6.20 0.14
CA ALA A 6 -12.09 5.53 -0.12
C ALA A 6 -11.74 4.56 1.00
N VAL A 7 -10.87 3.60 0.70
CA VAL A 7 -10.27 2.71 1.70
C VAL A 7 -8.76 2.74 1.57
N PHE A 8 -8.10 2.69 2.71
CA PHE A 8 -6.65 2.61 2.81
C PHE A 8 -6.26 1.17 3.15
N VAL A 9 -5.64 0.48 2.21
CA VAL A 9 -5.35 -0.95 2.29
C VAL A 9 -3.89 -1.17 2.70
N ASN A 10 -3.65 -2.18 3.53
CA ASN A 10 -2.32 -2.53 4.06
C ASN A 10 -1.69 -1.41 4.91
N GLY A 11 -2.52 -0.57 5.53
CA GLY A 11 -2.07 0.43 6.49
C GLY A 11 -1.63 -0.18 7.83
N THR A 12 -1.23 0.68 8.76
CA THR A 12 -0.87 0.29 10.13
C THR A 12 -2.06 -0.33 10.86
N THR A 13 -3.24 0.27 10.75
CA THR A 13 -4.49 -0.23 11.36
C THR A 13 -4.93 -1.59 10.81
N SER A 14 -4.63 -1.89 9.54
CA SER A 14 -4.91 -3.20 8.94
C SER A 14 -3.74 -4.18 9.10
N GLU A 15 -2.76 -3.84 9.95
CA GLU A 15 -1.56 -4.63 10.22
C GLU A 15 -0.79 -5.02 8.95
N GLY A 16 -0.80 -4.18 7.91
CA GLY A 16 -0.22 -4.52 6.61
C GLY A 16 1.27 -4.83 6.63
N LYS A 17 1.98 -4.44 7.70
CA LYS A 17 3.40 -4.74 7.94
C LYS A 17 3.64 -6.11 8.57
N SER A 18 2.62 -6.69 9.23
CA SER A 18 2.66 -8.05 9.79
C SER A 18 2.46 -9.13 8.72
N LEU A 19 1.95 -8.72 7.55
CA LEU A 19 1.68 -9.60 6.42
C LEU A 19 2.92 -9.84 5.56
N THR A 20 3.04 -11.05 5.04
CA THR A 20 4.00 -11.33 3.96
C THR A 20 3.64 -10.54 2.70
N LYS A 21 4.62 -10.32 1.83
CA LYS A 21 4.41 -9.70 0.51
C LYS A 21 3.26 -10.36 -0.27
N LYS A 22 3.18 -11.70 -0.25
CA LYS A 22 2.14 -12.47 -0.95
C LYS A 22 0.74 -12.19 -0.37
N GLU A 23 0.62 -12.10 0.95
CA GLU A 23 -0.64 -11.78 1.62
C GLU A 23 -1.06 -10.34 1.33
N ARG A 24 -0.12 -9.38 1.37
CA ARG A 24 -0.39 -7.97 1.01
C ARG A 24 -0.99 -7.84 -0.40
N LYS A 25 -0.43 -8.56 -1.37
CA LYS A 25 -0.94 -8.62 -2.75
C LYS A 25 -2.36 -9.17 -2.80
N LYS A 26 -2.62 -10.30 -2.14
CA LYS A 26 -3.97 -10.92 -2.07
C LYS A 26 -5.00 -10.00 -1.40
N VAL A 27 -4.63 -9.31 -0.33
CA VAL A 27 -5.51 -8.35 0.37
C VAL A 27 -5.87 -7.19 -0.55
N ALA A 28 -4.90 -6.63 -1.28
CA ALA A 28 -5.16 -5.58 -2.26
C ALA A 28 -6.10 -6.04 -3.38
N GLU A 29 -5.84 -7.19 -3.99
CA GLU A 29 -6.70 -7.80 -5.02
C GLU A 29 -8.13 -7.98 -4.50
N LYS A 30 -8.28 -8.50 -3.27
CA LYS A 30 -9.60 -8.72 -2.67
C LYS A 30 -10.35 -7.41 -2.45
N TRP A 31 -9.69 -6.36 -1.97
CA TRP A 31 -10.30 -5.04 -1.80
C TRP A 31 -10.75 -4.43 -3.12
N ILE A 32 -9.93 -4.51 -4.17
CA ILE A 32 -10.26 -3.99 -5.50
C ILE A 32 -11.46 -4.74 -6.09
N LEU A 33 -11.46 -6.07 -6.00
CA LEU A 33 -12.58 -6.88 -6.48
C LEU A 33 -13.88 -6.55 -5.73
N THR A 34 -13.81 -6.51 -4.39
CA THR A 34 -14.99 -6.32 -3.54
C THR A 34 -15.52 -4.89 -3.56
N SER A 35 -14.68 -3.87 -3.80
CA SER A 35 -15.17 -2.51 -3.96
C SER A 35 -16.04 -2.36 -5.21
N SER A 36 -15.73 -3.11 -6.27
CA SER A 36 -16.46 -3.08 -7.54
C SER A 36 -16.63 -1.63 -8.05
N GLY A 37 -15.58 -0.82 -7.92
CA GLY A 37 -15.56 0.59 -8.33
C GLY A 37 -16.31 1.57 -7.42
N ARG A 38 -16.96 1.10 -6.34
CA ARG A 38 -17.74 1.96 -5.43
C ARG A 38 -16.89 2.76 -4.44
N LEU A 39 -15.63 2.37 -4.27
CA LEU A 39 -14.67 3.00 -3.36
C LEU A 39 -13.36 3.22 -4.09
N LYS A 40 -12.72 4.35 -3.81
CA LYS A 40 -11.32 4.58 -4.20
C LYS A 40 -10.40 3.70 -3.36
N ILE A 41 -9.54 2.93 -4.02
CA ILE A 41 -8.59 2.03 -3.38
C ILE A 41 -7.20 2.66 -3.33
N VAL A 42 -6.71 2.92 -2.12
CA VAL A 42 -5.34 3.39 -1.88
C VAL A 42 -4.54 2.26 -1.23
N VAL A 43 -3.52 1.74 -1.91
CA VAL A 43 -2.71 0.61 -1.40
C VAL A 43 -1.40 1.11 -0.82
N ASN A 44 -1.13 0.79 0.45
CA ASN A 44 0.17 1.05 1.06
C ASN A 44 1.23 0.05 0.52
N VAL A 45 2.23 0.58 -0.16
CA VAL A 45 3.34 -0.16 -0.79
C VAL A 45 4.68 0.11 -0.09
N GLY A 46 4.72 1.05 0.87
CA GLY A 46 5.93 1.40 1.60
C GLY A 46 6.49 0.24 2.43
N GLY A 47 7.79 0.28 2.73
CA GLY A 47 8.56 -0.80 3.33
C GLY A 47 9.96 -0.35 3.72
N LEU A 48 10.71 -1.22 4.41
CA LEU A 48 12.15 -1.03 4.63
C LEU A 48 13.01 -1.57 3.48
N ASN A 49 12.38 -2.22 2.49
CA ASN A 49 13.03 -2.86 1.36
C ASN A 49 12.49 -2.25 0.06
N ASP A 50 13.32 -1.43 -0.60
CA ASP A 50 12.96 -0.74 -1.84
C ASP A 50 12.53 -1.70 -2.95
N ARG A 51 13.20 -2.86 -3.08
CA ARG A 51 12.87 -3.85 -4.11
C ARG A 51 11.48 -4.44 -3.89
N GLU A 52 11.11 -4.70 -2.64
CA GLU A 52 9.76 -5.14 -2.29
C GLU A 52 8.73 -4.03 -2.52
N SER A 53 9.03 -2.79 -2.14
CA SER A 53 8.13 -1.66 -2.37
C SER A 53 7.89 -1.41 -3.86
N ILE A 54 8.91 -1.55 -4.70
CA ILE A 54 8.78 -1.48 -6.17
C ILE A 54 7.91 -2.63 -6.70
N ASP A 55 8.11 -3.87 -6.23
CA ASP A 55 7.29 -5.02 -6.63
C ASP A 55 5.81 -4.84 -6.23
N LEU A 56 5.55 -4.33 -5.02
CA LEU A 56 4.19 -4.02 -4.57
C LEU A 56 3.57 -2.85 -5.33
N THR A 57 4.37 -1.85 -5.71
CA THR A 57 3.92 -0.72 -6.54
C THR A 57 3.46 -1.19 -7.91
N LYS A 58 4.29 -2.01 -8.58
CA LYS A 58 3.94 -2.61 -9.88
C LYS A 58 2.66 -3.44 -9.78
N HIS A 59 2.58 -4.30 -8.76
CA HIS A 59 1.38 -5.11 -8.52
C HIS A 59 0.13 -4.26 -8.28
N ALA A 60 0.21 -3.20 -7.48
CA ALA A 60 -0.93 -2.31 -7.24
C ALA A 60 -1.42 -1.62 -8.52
N ALA A 61 -0.49 -1.21 -9.40
CA ALA A 61 -0.82 -0.65 -10.70
C ALA A 61 -1.47 -1.69 -11.64
N ASP A 62 -0.88 -2.89 -11.74
CA ASP A 62 -1.41 -3.99 -12.56
C ASP A 62 -2.81 -4.43 -12.09
N ALA A 63 -3.02 -4.44 -10.77
CA ALA A 63 -4.31 -4.74 -10.14
C ALA A 63 -5.33 -3.59 -10.26
N ARG A 64 -4.93 -2.43 -10.80
CA ARG A 64 -5.76 -1.22 -10.99
C ARG A 64 -6.24 -0.56 -9.69
N ALA A 65 -5.38 -0.46 -8.68
CA ALA A 65 -5.61 0.43 -7.56
C ALA A 65 -5.72 1.90 -8.03
N ASP A 66 -6.57 2.71 -7.39
CA ASP A 66 -6.74 4.12 -7.75
C ASP A 66 -5.52 4.97 -7.35
N ALA A 67 -4.82 4.59 -6.28
CA ALA A 67 -3.59 5.24 -5.84
C ALA A 67 -2.72 4.28 -5.00
N ILE A 68 -1.46 4.68 -4.83
CA ILE A 68 -0.55 4.07 -3.88
C ILE A 68 -0.23 5.05 -2.75
N ALA A 69 0.15 4.51 -1.60
CA ALA A 69 0.78 5.26 -0.54
C ALA A 69 2.14 4.64 -0.21
N SER A 70 3.16 5.48 -0.11
CA SER A 70 4.49 5.08 0.33
C SER A 70 4.86 5.92 1.55
N LEU A 71 5.06 5.25 2.68
CA LEU A 71 5.61 5.89 3.87
C LEU A 71 7.14 5.83 3.81
N PRO A 72 7.84 6.88 4.25
CA PRO A 72 9.29 6.85 4.40
C PRO A 72 9.70 5.79 5.42
N SER A 73 11.00 5.46 5.44
CA SER A 73 11.56 4.60 6.49
C SER A 73 11.22 5.17 7.88
N LEU A 74 10.51 4.40 8.69
CA LEU A 74 10.12 4.80 10.05
C LEU A 74 11.15 4.39 11.12
N PHE A 75 12.19 3.65 10.72
CA PHE A 75 13.16 3.06 11.65
C PHE A 75 14.50 3.78 11.62
N PHE A 76 14.96 4.22 10.45
CA PHE A 76 16.24 4.87 10.28
C PHE A 76 16.02 6.34 9.96
N LYS A 77 16.41 7.22 10.90
CA LYS A 77 16.39 8.66 10.66
C LYS A 77 17.37 8.99 9.53
N PRO A 78 16.94 9.67 8.46
CA PRO A 78 17.86 10.12 7.42
C PRO A 78 18.80 11.21 7.97
N ASN A 79 20.08 11.16 7.57
CA ASN A 79 21.09 12.14 7.99
C ASN A 79 21.11 13.40 7.10
N SER A 80 20.44 13.36 5.94
CA SER A 80 20.23 14.51 5.05
C SER A 80 18.96 14.31 4.21
N ILE A 81 18.51 15.35 3.50
CA ILE A 81 17.38 15.21 2.57
C ILE A 81 17.75 14.38 1.34
N ASP A 82 19.03 14.40 0.92
CA ASP A 82 19.51 13.70 -0.27
C ASP A 82 19.45 12.16 -0.15
N VAL A 83 19.34 11.65 1.07
CA VAL A 83 19.17 10.20 1.33
C VAL A 83 17.70 9.77 1.41
N VAL A 84 16.76 10.72 1.39
CA VAL A 84 15.33 10.43 1.26
C VAL A 84 15.07 10.14 -0.23
N ARG A 85 14.87 8.87 -0.57
CA ARG A 85 14.60 8.40 -1.93
C ARG A 85 13.11 8.33 -2.20
#